data_AF-A0A831TEF5-F1
#
_entry.id   AF-A0A831TEF5-F1
#
_cell.length_a   1.000
_cell.length_b   1.000
_cell.length_c   1.000
_cell.angle_alpha   90.00
_cell.angle_beta   90.00
_cell.angle_gamma   90.00
#
_symmetry.space_group_name_H-M   'P 1'
#
loop_
_entity.id
_entity.type
_entity.pdbx_description
1 polymer ?
#
loop_
_entity_poly.entity_id
_entity_poly.type
_entity_poly.pdbx_seq_one_letter_code
_entity_poly.pdbx_strand_id
1 'polypeptide(L)'
;MPSQPIVAPTEHVYINTGQYFAPVPREVREYQLADYQVAEKWLKDRAGRQLSLDEIRTYCHFVTALHRTIAIQEEIDDLYPTVEEQVITLLTLPQPQVAS
;
A
#
# COMPACT_ATOMS: atom_id res chain seq x y z
N MET A 1 28.14 28.87 -8.52
CA MET A 1 27.49 27.61 -8.93
C MET A 1 26.04 27.70 -8.50
N PRO A 2 25.04 27.74 -9.39
CA PRO A 2 23.65 27.66 -8.94
C PRO A 2 23.37 26.21 -8.53
N SER A 3 22.96 26.03 -7.28
CA SER A 3 22.50 24.77 -6.72
C SER A 3 21.37 24.22 -7.59
N GLN A 4 21.52 23.01 -8.13
CA GLN A 4 20.45 22.31 -8.83
C GLN A 4 19.24 22.17 -7.89
N PRO A 5 18.00 22.36 -8.39
CA PRO A 5 16.82 22.07 -7.59
C PRO A 5 16.81 20.57 -7.27
N ILE A 6 16.58 20.24 -5.99
CA ILE A 6 16.26 18.90 -5.54
C ILE A 6 14.87 18.60 -6.11
N VAL A 7 14.80 18.18 -7.38
CA VAL A 7 13.55 17.75 -7.98
C VAL A 7 13.26 16.39 -7.40
N ALA A 8 12.38 16.34 -6.38
CA ALA A 8 11.78 15.09 -5.94
C ALA A 8 11.24 14.36 -7.18
N PRO A 9 11.47 13.04 -7.34
CA PRO A 9 10.94 12.31 -8.47
C PRO A 9 9.44 12.57 -8.54
N THR A 10 8.96 13.06 -9.69
CA THR A 10 7.58 13.50 -9.85
C THR A 10 6.63 12.31 -9.66
N GLU A 11 6.09 12.17 -8.45
CA GLU A 11 5.08 11.17 -8.04
C GLU A 11 3.68 11.53 -8.55
N HIS A 12 3.59 11.78 -9.85
CA HIS A 12 2.37 12.23 -10.50
C HIS A 12 1.64 11.03 -11.13
N VAL A 13 0.33 10.95 -10.91
CA VAL A 13 -0.55 9.99 -11.56
C VAL A 13 -1.55 10.74 -12.42
N TYR A 14 -1.39 10.63 -13.73
CA TYR A 14 -2.21 11.35 -14.71
C TYR A 14 -3.51 10.62 -14.99
N ILE A 15 -4.63 11.34 -14.93
CA ILE A 15 -5.95 10.85 -15.36
C ILE A 15 -6.19 11.22 -16.83
N ASN A 16 -5.80 12.45 -17.18
CA ASN A 16 -5.91 13.04 -18.52
C ASN A 16 -4.89 14.18 -18.66
N THR A 17 -4.90 14.89 -19.79
CA THR A 17 -3.97 15.99 -20.08
C THR A 17 -4.08 17.17 -19.12
N GLY A 18 -5.22 17.35 -18.44
CA GLY A 18 -5.48 18.48 -17.55
C GLY A 18 -5.60 18.12 -16.07
N GLN A 19 -5.60 16.85 -15.69
CA GLN A 19 -5.80 16.40 -14.31
C GLN A 19 -4.81 15.29 -13.95
N TYR A 20 -4.15 15.47 -12.81
CA TYR A 20 -3.25 14.51 -12.19
C TYR A 20 -3.38 14.57 -10.66
N PHE A 21 -2.95 13.50 -10.00
CA PHE A 21 -2.75 13.44 -8.55
C PHE A 21 -1.25 13.50 -8.25
N ALA A 22 -0.86 14.31 -7.27
CA ALA A 22 0.49 14.34 -6.74
C ALA A 22 0.51 14.90 -5.29
N PRO A 23 1.39 14.41 -4.42
CA PRO A 23 2.21 13.21 -4.58
C PRO A 23 1.38 11.93 -4.39
N VAL A 24 1.69 10.89 -5.17
CA VAL A 24 1.20 9.52 -4.94
C VAL A 24 2.42 8.59 -4.82
N PRO A 25 2.73 8.11 -3.60
CA PRO A 25 3.91 7.27 -3.38
C PRO A 25 3.94 6.06 -4.31
N ARG A 26 5.14 5.70 -4.76
CA ARG A 26 5.34 4.56 -5.67
C ARG A 26 4.72 3.28 -5.12
N GLU A 27 4.96 2.97 -3.85
CA GLU A 27 4.41 1.80 -3.15
C GLU A 27 2.88 1.74 -3.26
N VAL A 28 2.19 2.88 -3.16
CA VAL A 28 0.73 2.95 -3.27
C VAL A 28 0.27 2.78 -4.72
N ARG A 29 0.99 3.39 -5.66
CA ARG A 29 0.70 3.30 -7.10
C ARG A 29 0.89 1.88 -7.64
N GLU A 30 1.96 1.22 -7.23
CA GLU A 30 2.38 -0.10 -7.68
C GLU A 30 1.83 -1.23 -6.79
N TYR A 31 1.10 -0.89 -5.72
CA TYR A 31 0.48 -1.87 -4.86
C TYR A 31 -0.47 -2.78 -5.63
N GLN A 32 -0.11 -4.06 -5.67
CA GLN A 32 -0.80 -5.08 -6.42
C GLN A 32 -1.66 -5.94 -5.49
N LEU A 33 -2.96 -6.02 -5.81
CA LEU A 33 -3.86 -6.97 -5.18
C LEU A 33 -4.26 -8.00 -6.22
N ALA A 34 -3.87 -9.26 -6.00
CA ALA A 34 -3.99 -10.33 -6.98
C ALA A 34 -3.34 -9.95 -8.33
N ASP A 35 -4.12 -9.81 -9.40
CA ASP A 35 -3.67 -9.62 -10.78
C ASP A 35 -3.67 -8.16 -11.25
N TYR A 36 -3.99 -7.19 -10.38
CA TYR A 36 -4.03 -5.78 -10.78
C TYR A 36 -3.47 -4.81 -9.74
N GLN A 37 -2.87 -3.73 -10.24
CA GLN A 37 -2.51 -2.55 -9.45
C GLN A 37 -3.79 -1.76 -9.15
N VAL A 38 -4.22 -1.77 -7.89
CA VAL A 38 -5.59 -1.35 -7.54
C VAL A 38 -5.81 0.15 -7.79
N ALA A 39 -4.83 0.98 -7.43
CA ALA A 39 -4.87 2.42 -7.67
C ALA A 39 -4.88 2.75 -9.16
N GLU A 40 -4.14 2.00 -9.97
CA GLU A 40 -4.08 2.20 -11.42
C GLU A 40 -5.38 1.73 -12.11
N LYS A 41 -5.92 0.57 -11.70
CA LYS A 41 -7.18 0.03 -12.22
C LYS A 41 -8.35 1.00 -12.01
N TRP A 42 -8.45 1.57 -10.81
CA TRP A 42 -9.53 2.53 -10.50
C TRP A 42 -9.54 3.74 -11.43
N LEU A 43 -8.35 4.22 -11.81
CA LEU A 43 -8.19 5.34 -12.75
C LEU A 43 -8.45 4.93 -14.19
N LYS A 44 -7.97 3.75 -14.62
CA LYS A 44 -8.22 3.21 -15.96
C LYS A 44 -9.71 3.09 -16.27
N ASP A 45 -10.51 2.63 -15.30
CA ASP A 45 -11.96 2.51 -15.43
C ASP A 45 -12.68 3.87 -15.63
N ARG A 46 -11.98 4.99 -15.37
CA ARG A 46 -12.50 6.36 -15.46
C ARG A 46 -11.72 7.24 -16.42
N ALA A 47 -10.78 6.66 -17.16
CA ALA A 47 -9.99 7.38 -18.15
C ALA A 47 -10.88 7.89 -19.30
N GLY A 48 -10.48 9.00 -19.92
CA GLY A 48 -11.20 9.58 -21.05
C GLY A 48 -12.36 10.53 -20.69
N ARG A 49 -12.63 10.77 -19.40
CA ARG A 49 -13.50 11.86 -18.94
C ARG A 49 -12.88 12.65 -17.80
N GLN A 50 -13.50 13.77 -17.47
CA GLN A 50 -13.15 14.58 -16.31
C GLN A 50 -13.73 13.92 -15.05
N LEU A 51 -12.93 13.82 -13.98
CA LEU A 51 -13.42 13.36 -12.69
C LEU A 51 -14.22 14.46 -12.01
N SER A 52 -15.33 14.09 -11.37
CA SER A 52 -16.07 15.00 -10.49
C SER A 52 -15.27 15.25 -9.20
N LEU A 53 -15.65 16.29 -8.45
CA LEU A 53 -15.04 16.57 -7.14
C LEU A 53 -15.19 15.39 -6.16
N ASP A 54 -16.33 14.70 -6.20
CA ASP A 54 -16.58 13.54 -5.33
C ASP A 54 -15.70 12.34 -5.70
N GLU A 55 -15.44 12.15 -7.00
CA GLU A 55 -14.52 11.11 -7.46
C GLU A 55 -13.07 11.41 -7.09
N ILE A 56 -12.66 12.67 -7.20
CA ILE A 56 -11.34 13.14 -6.75
C ILE A 56 -11.18 12.87 -5.24
N ARG A 57 -12.18 13.24 -4.43
CA ARG A 57 -12.18 12.97 -2.98
C ARG A 57 -12.13 11.48 -2.68
N THR A 58 -12.89 10.68 -3.42
CA THR A 58 -12.91 9.22 -3.27
C THR A 58 -11.53 8.63 -3.55
N TYR A 59 -10.87 9.05 -4.63
CA TYR A 59 -9.53 8.59 -4.95
C TYR A 59 -8.50 8.97 -3.88
N CYS A 60 -8.55 10.20 -3.35
CA CYS A 60 -7.65 10.60 -2.26
C CYS A 60 -7.84 9.76 -0.99
N HIS A 61 -9.10 9.46 -0.62
CA HIS A 61 -9.38 8.57 0.51
C HIS A 61 -8.88 7.16 0.24
N PHE A 62 -9.08 6.66 -0.97
CA PHE A 62 -8.61 5.35 -1.39
C PHE A 62 -7.08 5.23 -1.30
N VAL A 63 -6.34 6.18 -1.86
CA VAL A 63 -4.87 6.26 -1.79
C VAL A 63 -4.40 6.31 -0.32
N THR A 64 -5.07 7.11 0.52
CA THR A 64 -4.74 7.22 1.95
C THR A 64 -4.97 5.93 2.70
N ALA A 65 -6.09 5.25 2.44
CA ALA A 65 -6.39 3.95 3.04
C ALA A 65 -5.36 2.90 2.61
N LEU A 66 -4.98 2.89 1.34
CA LEU A 66 -4.02 1.94 0.80
C LEU A 66 -2.63 2.11 1.42
N HIS A 67 -2.16 3.35 1.57
CA HIS A 67 -0.91 3.64 2.25
C HIS A 67 -0.90 3.14 3.71
N ARG A 68 -2.01 3.33 4.45
CA ARG A 68 -2.13 2.79 5.82
C ARG A 68 -2.14 1.27 5.86
N THR A 69 -2.78 0.63 4.89
CA THR A 69 -2.80 -0.84 4.78
C THR A 69 -1.39 -1.38 4.58
N ILE A 70 -0.61 -0.77 3.66
CA ILE A 70 0.78 -1.16 3.41
C ILE A 70 1.60 -1.06 4.69
N ALA A 71 1.52 0.06 5.41
CA ALA A 71 2.24 0.24 6.68
C ALA A 71 1.87 -0.84 7.73
N ILE A 72 0.58 -1.17 7.87
CA ILE A 72 0.13 -2.22 8.79
C ILE A 72 0.62 -3.60 8.35
N GLN A 73 0.64 -3.88 7.05
CA GLN A 73 1.17 -5.15 6.54
C GLN A 73 2.66 -5.28 6.83
N GLU A 74 3.44 -4.22 6.64
CA GLU A 74 4.86 -4.19 6.99
C GLU A 74 5.08 -4.43 8.49
N GLU A 75 4.29 -3.78 9.35
CA GLU A 75 4.33 -4.02 10.80
C GLU A 75 4.03 -5.49 11.16
N ILE A 76 3.08 -6.13 10.46
CA ILE A 76 2.75 -7.54 10.68
C ILE A 76 3.88 -8.45 10.21
N ASP A 77 4.43 -8.19 9.02
CA ASP A 77 5.52 -8.97 8.43
C ASP A 77 6.77 -8.93 9.31
N ASP A 78 7.08 -7.78 9.93
CA ASP A 78 8.19 -7.64 10.89
C ASP A 78 7.96 -8.44 12.19
N LEU A 79 6.70 -8.50 12.67
CA LEU A 79 6.35 -9.21 13.90
C LEU A 79 6.20 -10.72 13.71
N TYR A 80 5.81 -11.17 12.51
CA TYR A 80 5.42 -12.56 12.25
C TYR A 80 6.49 -13.59 12.62
N PRO A 81 7.79 -13.44 12.26
CA PRO A 81 8.80 -14.45 12.58
C PRO A 81 8.95 -14.71 14.07
N THR A 82 8.87 -13.65 14.89
CA THR A 82 8.98 -13.76 16.35
C THR A 82 7.80 -14.54 16.93
N VAL A 83 6.58 -14.28 16.43
CA VAL A 83 5.39 -14.99 16.87
C VAL A 83 5.42 -16.45 16.41
N GLU A 84 5.85 -16.70 15.17
CA GLU A 84 5.97 -18.04 14.59
C GLU A 84 6.93 -18.93 15.41
N GLU A 85 8.12 -18.43 15.75
CA GLU A 85 9.08 -19.15 16.58
C GLU A 85 8.51 -19.49 17.96
N GLN A 86 7.82 -18.55 18.61
CA GLN A 86 7.18 -18.77 19.91
C GLN A 86 6.09 -19.85 19.83
N VAL A 87 5.24 -19.80 18.80
CA VAL A 87 4.16 -20.78 18.60
C VAL A 87 4.71 -22.17 18.32
N ILE A 88 5.69 -22.31 17.41
CA ILE A 88 6.35 -23.60 17.13
C ILE A 88 7.00 -24.17 18.39
N THR A 89 7.67 -23.32 19.18
CA THR A 89 8.31 -23.74 20.43
C THR A 89 7.28 -24.29 21.41
N LEU A 90 6.15 -23.60 21.61
CA LEU A 90 5.08 -24.07 22.50
C LEU A 90 4.47 -25.40 22.05
N LEU A 91 4.30 -25.62 20.75
CA LEU A 91 3.72 -26.83 20.18
C LEU A 91 4.67 -28.04 20.19
N THR A 92 5.97 -27.80 20.30
CA THR A 92 7.01 -28.86 20.33
C THR A 92 7.47 -29.22 21.75
N LEU A 93 6.94 -28.56 22.79
CA LEU A 93 7.22 -28.94 24.17
C LEU A 93 6.65 -30.34 24.50
N PRO A 94 7.46 -31.22 25.12
CA PRO A 94 6.97 -32.53 25.56
C PRO A 94 5.85 -32.31 26.58
N GLN A 95 4.71 -32.95 26.33
CA GLN A 95 3.57 -32.86 27.24
C GLN A 95 3.95 -33.50 28.58
N PRO A 96 3.62 -32.87 29.72
CA PRO A 96 3.92 -33.44 31.02
C PRO A 96 3.29 -34.83 31.10
N GLN A 97 4.11 -35.84 31.40
CA GLN A 97 3.63 -37.20 31.63
C GLN A 97 2.63 -37.12 32.80
N VAL A 98 1.34 -37.30 32.50
CA VAL A 98 0.31 -37.38 33.53
C VAL A 98 0.59 -38.65 34.32
N ALA A 99 1.17 -38.49 35.52
CA ALA A 99 1.40 -39.60 36.44
C ALA A 99 0.04 -40.18 36.82
N SER A 100 -0.11 -41.50 36.59
CA SER A 100 -1.32 -42.29 36.85
C SER A 100 -1.64 -42.43 38.34
#